data_AF-A0A2N3E981-F1
#
_entry.id   AF-A0A2N3E981-F1
#
_cell.length_a   1.000
_cell.length_b   1.000
_cell.length_c   1.000
_cell.angle_alpha   90.00
_cell.angle_beta   90.00
_cell.angle_gamma   90.00
#
_symmetry.space_group_name_H-M   'P 1'
#
loop_
_entity.id
_entity.type
_entity.pdbx_description
1 polymer ?
#
loop_
_entity_poly.entity_id
_entity_poly.type
_entity_poly.pdbx_seq_one_letter_code
_entity_poly.pdbx_strand_id
1 'polypeptide(L)'
;MRRRPEPDEEHSVLIGAVADDITGATDLCLMLSREGLRTVQVIGVPAPGTDLWGADAVVIALKSRSIPAPEAVTMSLAAARVILAAGAEQLLFKYCSTFDSTDAGNIGPVTEALLALTGADLTIACPSFPAAGRTVYKGHLFVGSLLLSESPLKDHPLNPMRDANLVRVLGKQTALPVGLVDITMIA
;
A
#
# COMPACT_ATOMS: atom_id res chain seq x y z
N MET A 1 10.42 25.62 -16.36
CA MET A 1 9.31 24.83 -16.93
C MET A 1 9.87 24.05 -18.12
N ARG A 2 9.90 22.71 -18.05
CA ARG A 2 10.22 21.91 -19.25
C ARG A 2 9.01 21.92 -20.19
N ARG A 3 9.27 21.98 -21.50
CA ARG A 3 8.26 21.82 -22.55
C ARG A 3 7.70 20.39 -22.50
N ARG A 4 6.43 20.21 -22.84
CA ARG A 4 5.87 18.88 -23.12
C ARG A 4 6.72 18.27 -24.25
N PRO A 5 7.27 17.07 -24.09
CA PRO A 5 8.12 16.49 -25.10
C PRO A 5 7.33 16.11 -26.34
N GLU A 6 8.04 15.96 -27.46
CA GLU A 6 7.52 15.38 -28.69
C GLU A 6 6.97 13.95 -28.38
N PRO A 7 5.98 13.46 -29.15
CA PRO A 7 5.28 12.19 -28.89
C PRO A 7 6.16 10.93 -28.79
N ASP A 8 7.44 11.02 -29.16
CA ASP A 8 8.42 9.93 -29.09
C ASP A 8 9.29 9.93 -27.80
N GLU A 9 9.16 10.93 -26.92
CA GLU A 9 9.86 10.95 -25.62
C GLU A 9 8.95 10.30 -24.56
N GLU A 10 9.12 8.99 -24.40
CA GLU A 10 8.36 8.12 -23.51
C GLU A 10 8.65 8.47 -22.03
N HIS A 11 7.87 9.40 -21.48
CA HIS A 11 7.84 9.67 -20.04
C HIS A 11 6.66 8.92 -19.42
N SER A 12 6.90 7.70 -18.98
CA SER A 12 5.97 6.89 -18.21
C SER A 12 6.13 7.15 -16.70
N VAL A 13 5.05 6.99 -15.95
CA VAL A 13 5.12 6.89 -14.49
C VAL A 13 5.95 5.65 -14.15
N LEU A 14 6.93 5.76 -13.26
CA LEU A 14 7.70 4.58 -12.81
C LEU A 14 6.97 3.85 -11.68
N ILE A 15 6.57 4.60 -10.65
CA ILE A 15 5.93 4.04 -9.44
C ILE A 15 4.53 4.62 -9.29
N GLY A 16 3.54 3.74 -9.31
CA GLY A 16 2.17 4.06 -8.93
C GLY A 16 1.81 3.45 -7.58
N ALA A 17 1.05 4.17 -6.76
CA ALA A 17 0.60 3.66 -5.48
C ALA A 17 -0.88 3.93 -5.22
N VAL A 18 -1.59 2.92 -4.71
CA VAL A 18 -2.91 3.08 -4.10
C VAL A 18 -2.71 3.07 -2.58
N ALA A 19 -3.13 4.13 -1.90
CA ALA A 19 -3.01 4.26 -0.45
C ALA A 19 -4.38 4.21 0.24
N ASP A 20 -4.47 3.48 1.35
CA ASP A 20 -5.74 3.24 2.08
C ASP A 20 -6.25 4.44 2.90
N ASP A 21 -5.38 5.42 3.14
CA ASP A 21 -5.64 6.67 3.83
C ASP A 21 -4.86 7.86 3.23
N ILE A 22 -5.18 9.07 3.67
CA ILE A 22 -4.54 10.30 3.19
C ILE A 22 -3.17 10.50 3.83
N THR A 23 -3.03 10.24 5.13
CA THR A 23 -1.78 10.47 5.86
C THR A 23 -0.67 9.53 5.38
N GLY A 24 -0.95 8.24 5.25
CA GLY A 24 -0.02 7.26 4.73
C GLY A 24 0.33 7.47 3.24
N ALA A 25 -0.58 8.07 2.46
CA ALA A 25 -0.28 8.52 1.10
C ALA A 25 0.77 9.65 1.10
N THR A 26 0.56 10.67 1.94
CA THR A 26 1.48 11.80 2.08
C THR A 26 2.86 11.36 2.58
N ASP A 27 2.91 10.43 3.54
CA ASP A 27 4.17 9.85 4.01
C ASP A 27 4.93 9.15 2.87
N LEU A 28 4.25 8.34 2.06
CA LEU A 28 4.86 7.68 0.90
C LEU A 28 5.36 8.71 -0.13
N CYS A 29 4.57 9.75 -0.42
CA CYS A 29 4.99 10.83 -1.32
C CYS A 29 6.27 11.51 -0.84
N LEU A 30 6.37 11.78 0.47
CA LEU A 30 7.55 12.38 1.07
C LEU A 30 8.77 11.48 0.91
N MET A 31 8.63 10.16 1.12
CA MET A 31 9.74 9.21 0.95
C MET A 31 10.21 9.15 -0.50
N LEU A 32 9.29 8.99 -1.46
CA LEU A 32 9.61 8.94 -2.89
C LEU A 32 10.27 10.24 -3.38
N SER A 33 9.76 11.39 -2.92
CA SER A 33 10.32 12.71 -3.28
C SER A 33 11.73 12.92 -2.72
N ARG A 34 12.02 12.39 -1.52
CA ARG A 34 13.36 12.46 -0.92
C ARG A 34 14.38 11.62 -1.67
N GLU A 35 13.95 10.54 -2.32
CA GLU A 35 14.76 9.72 -3.21
C GLU A 35 14.84 10.27 -4.66
N GLY A 36 14.32 11.49 -4.89
CA GLY A 36 14.50 12.21 -6.15
C GLY A 36 13.38 12.05 -7.17
N LEU A 37 12.31 11.33 -6.86
CA LEU A 37 11.16 11.16 -7.76
C LEU A 37 10.22 12.37 -7.69
N ARG A 38 9.85 12.94 -8.84
CA ARG A 38 8.78 13.93 -8.93
C ARG A 38 7.45 13.24 -8.60
N THR A 39 6.98 13.44 -7.38
CA THR A 39 5.84 12.70 -6.87
C THR A 39 4.58 13.56 -6.84
N VAL A 40 3.47 13.02 -7.34
CA VAL A 40 2.15 13.66 -7.29
C VAL A 40 1.23 12.84 -6.39
N GLN A 41 0.60 13.51 -5.42
CA GLN A 41 -0.49 12.92 -4.64
C GLN A 41 -1.83 13.33 -5.27
N VAL A 42 -2.72 12.36 -5.48
CA VAL A 42 -4.10 12.60 -5.92
C VAL A 42 -5.05 12.14 -4.83
N ILE A 43 -6.07 12.94 -4.52
CA ILE A 43 -7.06 12.63 -3.48
C ILE A 43 -8.32 12.06 -4.11
N GLY A 44 -8.74 10.88 -3.65
CA GLY A 44 -9.89 10.16 -4.20
C GLY A 44 -9.57 9.46 -5.52
N VAL A 45 -10.56 8.75 -6.06
CA VAL A 45 -10.42 8.03 -7.34
C VAL A 45 -10.42 9.05 -8.49
N PRO A 46 -9.33 9.18 -9.27
CA PRO A 46 -9.29 10.11 -10.39
C PRO A 46 -10.22 9.63 -11.52
N ALA A 47 -10.70 10.57 -12.34
CA ALA A 47 -11.43 10.20 -13.55
C ALA A 47 -10.50 9.47 -14.54
N PRO A 48 -11.01 8.51 -15.32
CA PRO A 48 -10.24 7.93 -16.43
C PRO A 48 -9.72 9.03 -17.36
N GLY A 49 -8.44 8.94 -17.75
CA GLY A 49 -7.79 9.95 -18.59
C GLY A 49 -7.31 11.20 -17.84
N THR A 50 -7.33 11.21 -16.50
CA THR A 50 -6.66 12.26 -15.71
C THR A 50 -5.20 12.38 -16.15
N ASP A 51 -4.77 13.59 -16.49
CA ASP A 51 -3.40 13.86 -16.91
C ASP A 51 -2.46 13.82 -15.71
N LEU A 52 -1.60 12.81 -15.68
CA LEU A 52 -0.57 12.59 -14.66
C LEU A 52 0.84 12.86 -15.23
N TRP A 53 0.92 13.58 -16.36
CA TRP A 53 2.17 13.81 -17.07
C TRP A 53 3.22 14.53 -16.22
N GLY A 54 4.47 14.10 -16.40
CA GLY A 54 5.64 14.71 -15.77
C GLY A 54 5.89 14.27 -14.32
N ALA A 55 5.07 13.37 -13.77
CA ALA A 55 5.32 12.69 -12.51
C ALA A 55 6.14 11.41 -12.75
N ASP A 56 7.18 11.21 -11.94
CA ASP A 56 7.90 9.93 -11.88
C ASP A 56 7.17 8.93 -10.98
N ALA A 57 6.43 9.45 -9.98
CA ALA A 57 5.60 8.66 -9.10
C ALA A 57 4.22 9.29 -8.84
N VAL A 58 3.19 8.45 -8.76
CA VAL A 58 1.82 8.88 -8.47
C VAL A 58 1.26 8.09 -7.30
N VAL A 59 0.76 8.78 -6.28
CA VAL A 59 0.11 8.17 -5.11
C VAL A 59 -1.34 8.62 -5.04
N ILE A 60 -2.28 7.69 -5.24
CA ILE A 60 -3.71 7.93 -5.09
C ILE A 60 -4.12 7.62 -3.66
N ALA A 61 -4.56 8.63 -2.93
CA ALA A 61 -5.02 8.54 -1.55
C ALA A 61 -6.53 8.27 -1.47
N LEU A 62 -6.91 7.14 -0.88
CA LEU A 62 -8.29 6.76 -0.65
C LEU A 62 -8.65 6.93 0.83
N LYS A 63 -9.92 6.67 1.15
CA LYS A 63 -10.41 6.49 2.53
C LYS A 63 -10.98 5.08 2.65
N SER A 64 -10.15 4.08 2.41
CA SER A 64 -10.58 2.69 2.21
C SER A 64 -10.17 1.73 3.33
N ARG A 65 -9.45 2.19 4.37
CA ARG A 65 -8.98 1.34 5.48
C ARG A 65 -10.07 0.57 6.20
N SER A 66 -11.15 1.25 6.59
CA SER A 66 -12.17 0.74 7.53
C SER A 66 -13.59 0.73 6.96
N ILE A 67 -13.74 0.87 5.64
CA ILE A 67 -15.02 0.72 4.94
C ILE A 67 -15.28 -0.76 4.60
N PRO A 68 -16.47 -1.16 4.14
CA PRO A 68 -16.70 -2.53 3.71
C PRO A 68 -15.72 -2.97 2.60
N ALA A 69 -15.21 -4.20 2.69
CA ALA A 69 -14.20 -4.72 1.76
C ALA A 69 -14.60 -4.61 0.27
N PRO A 70 -15.85 -4.88 -0.16
CA PRO A 70 -16.25 -4.71 -1.56
C PRO A 70 -16.09 -3.27 -2.08
N GLU A 71 -16.34 -2.27 -1.23
CA GLU A 71 -16.18 -0.86 -1.57
C GLU A 71 -14.69 -0.49 -1.66
N ALA A 72 -13.88 -0.94 -0.70
CA ALA A 72 -12.43 -0.73 -0.72
C ALA A 72 -11.77 -1.36 -1.95
N VAL A 73 -12.18 -2.57 -2.33
CA VAL A 73 -11.73 -3.24 -3.57
C VAL A 73 -12.13 -2.43 -4.80
N THR A 74 -13.38 -2.00 -4.89
CA THR A 74 -13.89 -1.22 -6.03
C THR A 74 -13.09 0.08 -6.22
N MET A 75 -12.89 0.84 -5.14
CA MET A 75 -12.11 2.08 -5.18
C MET A 75 -10.63 1.83 -5.55
N SER A 76 -10.03 0.78 -4.99
CA SER A 76 -8.62 0.46 -5.21
C SER A 76 -8.37 0.00 -6.64
N LEU A 77 -9.26 -0.82 -7.22
CA LEU A 77 -9.19 -1.23 -8.62
C LEU A 77 -9.36 -0.04 -9.57
N ALA A 78 -10.29 0.87 -9.28
CA ALA A 78 -10.48 2.07 -10.10
C ALA A 78 -9.23 2.97 -10.09
N ALA A 79 -8.64 3.20 -8.91
CA ALA A 79 -7.39 3.94 -8.76
C ALA A 79 -6.22 3.25 -9.48
N ALA A 80 -6.04 1.94 -9.27
CA ALA A 80 -4.98 1.17 -9.89
C ALA A 80 -5.07 1.18 -11.42
N ARG A 81 -6.27 1.12 -12.02
CA ARG A 81 -6.43 1.21 -13.48
C ARG A 81 -5.99 2.56 -14.03
N VAL A 82 -6.24 3.67 -13.34
CA VAL A 82 -5.75 4.99 -13.76
C VAL A 82 -4.23 5.04 -13.71
N ILE A 83 -3.64 4.51 -12.63
CA ILE A 83 -2.19 4.41 -12.46
C ILE A 83 -1.55 3.59 -13.59
N LEU A 84 -2.09 2.40 -13.87
CA LEU A 84 -1.57 1.50 -14.91
C LEU A 84 -1.75 2.12 -16.31
N ALA A 85 -2.86 2.80 -16.56
CA ALA A 85 -3.09 3.52 -17.83
C ALA A 85 -2.14 4.72 -18.03
N ALA A 86 -1.57 5.26 -16.94
CA ALA A 86 -0.52 6.28 -16.99
C ALA A 86 0.89 5.70 -17.21
N GLY A 87 0.99 4.38 -17.42
CA GLY A 87 2.25 3.70 -17.74
C GLY A 87 3.06 3.25 -16.52
N ALA A 88 2.47 3.24 -15.32
CA ALA A 88 3.14 2.77 -14.11
C ALA A 88 3.75 1.36 -14.27
N GLU A 89 5.08 1.28 -14.18
CA GLU A 89 5.80 0.00 -14.27
C GLU A 89 5.66 -0.84 -12.98
N GLN A 90 5.56 -0.17 -11.83
CA GLN A 90 5.37 -0.81 -10.53
C GLN A 90 4.16 -0.24 -9.80
N LEU A 91 3.32 -1.15 -9.28
CA LEU A 91 2.17 -0.79 -8.44
C LEU A 91 2.45 -1.14 -6.97
N LEU A 92 2.30 -0.15 -6.09
CA LEU A 92 2.36 -0.31 -4.64
C LEU A 92 0.96 -0.23 -4.03
N PHE A 93 0.66 -1.14 -3.11
CA PHE A 93 -0.49 -0.98 -2.22
C PHE A 93 0.02 -0.52 -0.85
N LYS A 94 -0.28 0.73 -0.51
CA LYS A 94 0.15 1.37 0.74
C LYS A 94 -0.95 1.29 1.79
N TYR A 95 -0.65 0.62 2.89
CA TYR A 95 -1.49 0.53 4.10
C TYR A 95 -0.68 0.93 5.35
N CYS A 96 -1.31 0.94 6.52
CA CYS A 96 -0.68 1.38 7.77
C CYS A 96 0.49 0.49 8.19
N SER A 97 1.56 1.08 8.75
CA SER A 97 2.73 0.34 9.28
C SER A 97 2.41 -0.48 10.54
N THR A 98 1.25 -0.25 11.16
CA THR A 98 0.72 -1.07 12.26
C THR A 98 -0.27 -2.15 11.79
N PHE A 99 -0.39 -2.35 10.47
CA PHE A 99 -1.22 -3.37 9.82
C PHE A 99 -2.72 -3.28 10.16
N ASP A 100 -3.17 -2.08 10.49
CA ASP A 100 -4.54 -1.66 10.81
C ASP A 100 -5.60 -2.33 9.94
N SER A 101 -6.25 -3.37 10.48
CA SER A 101 -7.27 -4.14 9.77
C SER A 101 -8.08 -5.00 10.72
N THR A 102 -9.14 -5.64 10.22
CA THR A 102 -9.87 -6.68 10.94
C THR A 102 -9.80 -7.98 10.14
N ASP A 103 -10.32 -9.08 10.68
CA ASP A 103 -10.44 -10.35 9.92
C ASP A 103 -11.25 -10.18 8.62
N ALA A 104 -12.12 -9.15 8.53
CA ALA A 104 -12.87 -8.83 7.31
C ALA A 104 -12.09 -8.00 6.28
N GLY A 105 -10.87 -7.55 6.58
CA GLY A 105 -10.04 -6.73 5.68
C GLY A 105 -9.62 -5.36 6.23
N ASN A 106 -9.11 -4.46 5.38
CA ASN A 106 -9.14 -4.51 3.91
C ASN A 106 -7.82 -4.88 3.22
N ILE A 107 -6.77 -5.22 3.97
CA ILE A 107 -5.45 -5.51 3.38
C ILE A 107 -5.52 -6.75 2.49
N GLY A 108 -6.07 -7.86 3.00
CA GLY A 108 -6.25 -9.09 2.23
C GLY A 108 -7.08 -8.90 0.95
N PRO A 109 -8.35 -8.48 1.04
CA PRO A 109 -9.23 -8.39 -0.12
C PRO A 109 -8.73 -7.45 -1.21
N VAL A 110 -8.14 -6.30 -0.84
CA VAL A 110 -7.55 -5.38 -1.82
C VAL A 110 -6.30 -5.98 -2.47
N THR A 111 -5.45 -6.66 -1.70
CA THR A 111 -4.26 -7.33 -2.24
C THR A 111 -4.64 -8.39 -3.28
N GLU A 112 -5.63 -9.24 -2.99
CA GLU A 112 -6.14 -10.24 -3.95
C GLU A 112 -6.61 -9.61 -5.26
N ALA A 113 -7.41 -8.54 -5.14
CA ALA A 113 -7.95 -7.84 -6.30
C ALA A 113 -6.85 -7.19 -7.15
N LEU A 114 -5.82 -6.62 -6.52
CA LEU A 114 -4.69 -6.00 -7.22
C LEU A 114 -3.76 -7.04 -7.86
N LEU A 115 -3.53 -8.20 -7.23
CA LEU A 115 -2.83 -9.32 -7.85
C LEU A 115 -3.57 -9.79 -9.11
N ALA A 116 -4.89 -10.01 -9.01
CA ALA A 116 -5.71 -10.40 -10.15
C ALA A 116 -5.72 -9.36 -11.27
N LEU A 117 -5.71 -8.06 -10.93
CA LEU A 117 -5.65 -6.97 -11.90
C LEU A 117 -4.32 -6.92 -12.66
N THR A 118 -3.21 -7.12 -11.94
CA THR A 118 -1.85 -7.03 -12.51
C THR A 118 -1.40 -8.32 -13.18
N GLY A 119 -2.06 -9.44 -12.90
CA GLY A 119 -1.65 -10.78 -13.35
C GLY A 119 -0.40 -11.30 -12.64
N ALA A 120 -0.01 -10.68 -11.51
CA ALA A 120 1.13 -11.14 -10.73
C ALA A 120 0.74 -12.36 -9.88
N ASP A 121 1.64 -13.35 -9.82
CA ASP A 121 1.44 -14.57 -9.03
C ASP A 121 1.83 -14.42 -7.55
N LEU A 122 2.61 -13.39 -7.23
CA LEU A 122 3.19 -13.18 -5.89
C LEU A 122 3.33 -11.68 -5.59
N THR A 123 3.14 -11.32 -4.32
CA THR A 123 3.48 -10.00 -3.79
C THR A 123 4.02 -10.10 -2.36
N ILE A 124 4.55 -8.99 -1.85
CA ILE A 124 5.09 -8.89 -0.49
C ILE A 124 4.19 -8.01 0.37
N ALA A 125 3.96 -8.44 1.61
CA ALA A 125 3.35 -7.62 2.65
C ALA A 125 4.40 -7.20 3.67
N CYS A 126 4.86 -5.95 3.62
CA CYS A 126 5.92 -5.44 4.48
C CYS A 126 5.52 -4.12 5.14
N PRO A 127 4.91 -4.15 6.35
CA PRO A 127 4.59 -2.95 7.10
C PRO A 127 5.77 -2.41 7.92
N SER A 128 6.94 -3.06 7.86
CA SER A 128 8.13 -2.67 8.61
C SER A 128 8.56 -1.24 8.23
N PHE A 129 8.68 -0.38 9.24
CA PHE A 129 9.19 0.98 9.10
C PHE A 129 10.07 1.32 10.31
N PRO A 130 11.35 0.88 10.32
CA PRO A 130 12.21 0.97 11.50
C PRO A 130 12.46 2.40 11.97
N ALA A 131 12.55 3.38 11.06
CA ALA A 131 12.69 4.79 11.41
C ALA A 131 11.50 5.34 12.20
N ALA A 132 10.32 4.73 12.05
CA ALA A 132 9.12 5.00 12.85
C ALA A 132 8.94 3.98 13.99
N GLY A 133 9.94 3.15 14.31
CA GLY A 133 9.86 2.15 15.38
C GLY A 133 8.94 0.95 15.07
N ARG A 134 8.66 0.66 13.79
CA ARG A 134 7.90 -0.53 13.39
C ARG A 134 8.87 -1.55 12.81
N THR A 135 8.98 -2.72 13.43
CA THR A 135 9.89 -3.78 12.97
C THR A 135 9.18 -5.12 12.93
N VAL A 136 9.56 -5.99 12.00
CA VAL A 136 9.01 -7.35 11.88
C VAL A 136 10.12 -8.36 12.13
N TYR A 137 9.90 -9.28 13.07
CA TYR A 137 10.82 -10.38 13.36
C TYR A 137 10.05 -11.69 13.47
N LYS A 138 10.49 -12.73 12.73
CA LYS A 138 9.82 -14.04 12.67
C LYS A 138 8.30 -13.90 12.38
N GLY A 139 7.94 -12.97 11.49
CA GLY A 139 6.55 -12.65 11.13
C GLY A 139 5.75 -11.88 12.19
N HIS A 140 6.33 -11.53 13.33
CA HIS A 140 5.67 -10.77 14.39
C HIS A 140 6.01 -9.28 14.27
N LEU A 141 5.00 -8.42 14.27
CA LEU A 141 5.14 -6.98 14.24
C LEU A 141 5.37 -6.42 15.65
N PHE A 142 6.39 -5.59 15.78
CA PHE A 142 6.73 -4.84 16.97
C PHE A 142 6.49 -3.35 16.76
N VAL A 143 5.98 -2.70 17.80
CA VAL A 143 5.81 -1.25 17.91
C VAL A 143 6.71 -0.76 19.05
N GLY A 144 7.85 -0.18 18.68
CA GLY A 144 8.95 0.07 19.61
C GLY A 144 9.46 -1.25 20.18
N SER A 145 9.45 -1.36 21.51
CA SER A 145 9.87 -2.57 22.23
C SER A 145 8.74 -3.57 22.52
N LEU A 146 7.50 -3.27 22.14
CA LEU A 146 6.33 -4.09 22.42
C LEU A 146 5.88 -4.86 21.19
N LEU A 147 5.30 -6.05 21.39
CA LEU A 147 4.49 -6.68 20.34
C LEU A 147 3.31 -5.79 19.97
N LEU A 148 2.85 -5.84 18.72
CA LEU A 148 1.65 -5.12 18.27
C LEU A 148 0.46 -5.36 19.21
N SER A 149 0.25 -6.62 19.60
CA SER A 149 -0.82 -7.08 20.50
C SER A 149 -0.70 -6.61 21.95
N GLU A 150 0.45 -6.05 22.33
CA GLU A 150 0.72 -5.52 23.68
C GLU A 150 0.83 -3.99 23.68
N SER A 151 0.96 -3.38 22.50
CA SER A 151 0.96 -1.93 22.30
C SER A 151 -0.45 -1.32 22.49
N PRO A 152 -0.57 0.01 22.53
CA PRO A 152 -1.88 0.68 22.56
C PRO A 152 -2.81 0.29 21.40
N LEU A 153 -2.28 -0.24 20.29
CA LEU A 153 -3.08 -0.63 19.12
C LEU A 153 -3.99 -1.84 19.39
N LYS A 154 -3.74 -2.61 20.46
CA LYS A 154 -4.63 -3.72 20.86
C LYS A 154 -6.06 -3.27 21.21
N ASP A 155 -6.21 -2.01 21.59
CA ASP A 155 -7.46 -1.35 21.97
C ASP A 155 -7.82 -0.22 20.99
N HIS A 156 -7.26 -0.22 19.77
CA HIS A 156 -7.56 0.79 18.77
C HIS A 156 -9.08 0.80 18.45
N PRO A 157 -9.74 1.98 18.41
CA PRO A 157 -11.19 2.09 18.39
C PRO A 157 -11.88 1.47 17.16
N LEU A 158 -11.17 1.37 16.03
CA LEU A 158 -11.74 0.87 14.77
C LEU A 158 -11.24 -0.52 14.37
N ASN A 159 -10.01 -0.86 14.73
CA ASN A 159 -9.31 -2.07 14.28
C ASN A 159 -8.34 -2.54 15.39
N PRO A 160 -8.89 -3.10 16.49
CA PRO A 160 -8.08 -3.54 17.62
C PRO A 160 -7.13 -4.68 17.21
N MET A 161 -5.83 -4.42 17.29
CA MET A 161 -4.78 -5.34 16.83
C MET A 161 -4.32 -6.25 17.98
N ARG A 162 -5.03 -7.35 18.21
CA ARG A 162 -4.78 -8.28 19.34
C ARG A 162 -3.84 -9.44 19.02
N ASP A 163 -3.30 -9.44 17.81
CA ASP A 163 -2.43 -10.48 17.30
C ASP A 163 -1.25 -9.84 16.57
N ALA A 164 -0.03 -10.13 17.01
CA ALA A 164 1.17 -9.58 16.40
C ALA A 164 1.68 -10.40 15.20
N ASN A 165 1.20 -11.62 15.00
CA ASN A 165 1.68 -12.49 13.92
C ASN A 165 1.03 -12.12 12.58
N LEU A 166 1.77 -11.45 11.71
CA LEU A 166 1.26 -10.92 10.45
C LEU A 166 0.84 -12.00 9.45
N VAL A 167 1.47 -13.18 9.48
CA VAL A 167 1.08 -14.32 8.63
C VAL A 167 -0.35 -14.74 8.99
N ARG A 168 -0.64 -14.85 10.29
CA ARG A 168 -1.98 -15.21 10.78
C ARG A 168 -2.99 -14.08 10.58
N VAL A 169 -2.62 -12.84 10.86
CA VAL A 169 -3.51 -11.68 10.68
C VAL A 169 -3.91 -11.53 9.21
N LEU A 170 -2.94 -11.56 8.28
CA LEU A 170 -3.24 -11.48 6.86
C LEU A 170 -4.00 -12.73 6.37
N GLY A 171 -3.59 -13.93 6.80
CA GLY A 171 -4.22 -15.19 6.40
C GLY A 171 -5.68 -15.34 6.80
N LYS A 172 -6.19 -14.52 7.73
CA LYS A 172 -7.63 -14.46 8.04
C LYS A 172 -8.43 -13.59 7.07
N GLN A 173 -7.77 -12.72 6.31
CA GLN A 173 -8.39 -11.73 5.42
C GLN A 173 -8.38 -12.15 3.94
N THR A 174 -7.68 -13.23 3.61
CA THR A 174 -7.44 -13.67 2.23
C THR A 174 -7.62 -15.18 2.11
N ALA A 175 -8.11 -15.62 0.95
CA ALA A 175 -8.16 -17.02 0.56
C ALA A 175 -6.82 -17.52 -0.02
N LEU A 176 -5.88 -16.61 -0.32
CA LEU A 176 -4.57 -16.96 -0.85
C LEU A 176 -3.65 -17.49 0.27
N PRO A 177 -2.71 -18.41 -0.05
CA PRO A 177 -1.70 -18.84 0.91
C PRO A 177 -0.82 -17.68 1.36
N VAL A 178 -0.61 -17.54 2.67
CA VAL A 178 0.29 -16.53 3.24
C VAL A 178 1.51 -17.21 3.85
N GLY A 179 2.69 -16.82 3.38
CA GLY A 179 3.99 -17.32 3.85
C GLY A 179 4.83 -16.25 4.56
N LEU A 180 6.01 -16.65 5.04
CA LEU A 180 6.99 -15.76 5.65
C LEU A 180 8.33 -15.87 4.93
N VAL A 181 8.86 -14.73 4.48
CA VAL A 181 10.29 -14.59 4.19
C VAL A 181 10.99 -14.15 5.47
N ASP A 182 11.75 -15.05 6.07
CA ASP A 182 12.39 -14.79 7.36
C ASP A 182 13.57 -13.82 7.24
N ILE A 183 13.87 -13.08 8.30
CA ILE A 183 15.03 -12.19 8.33
C ILE A 183 16.34 -12.94 8.08
N THR A 184 16.44 -14.23 8.45
CA THR A 184 17.62 -15.06 8.14
C THR A 184 17.77 -15.40 6.67
N MET A 185 16.74 -15.17 5.84
CA MET A 185 16.81 -15.32 4.38
C MET A 185 17.14 -13.99 3.68
N ILE A 186 16.94 -12.86 4.37
CA ILE A 186 17.18 -11.51 3.84
C ILE A 186 18.59 -11.01 4.17
N ALA A 187 19.11 -11.42 5.34
CA ALA A 187 20.40 -11.00 5.89
C ALA A 187 21.61 -11.72 5.27
#